data_AF-A0A0F9RQ51-F1
#
_entry.id   AF-A0A0F9RQ51-F1
#
_cell.length_a   1.000
_cell.length_b   1.000
_cell.length_c   1.000
_cell.angle_alpha   90.00
_cell.angle_beta   90.00
_cell.angle_gamma   90.00
#
_symmetry.space_group_name_H-M   'P 1'
#
loop_
_entity.id
_entity.type
_entity.pdbx_description
1 polymer ?
#
loop_
_entity_poly.entity_id
_entity_poly.type
_entity_poly.pdbx_seq_one_letter_code
_entity_poly.pdbx_strand_id
1 'polypeptide(L)'
;MAEFWIKNSLNYNKAVKFNISLRYFVIKGSRGDHKWVLEMGTTYPDTNGNDISAKKIHNISAADLDEVIETAVADMCDQIDWSPLAADVDPPYVYSASPTGSDVSIYSDVLLTLRDILPSAGIDLSNMKIMLNNSMTDFDITSEVITEGDPYEYKLKWSPALRIRSTYD
;
A
#
# COMPACT_ATOMS: atom_id res chain seq x y z
N MET A 1 -23.44 -5.96 -15.32
CA MET A 1 -22.45 -6.78 -14.59
C MET A 1 -21.12 -6.09 -14.76
N ALA A 2 -20.42 -5.84 -13.66
CA ALA A 2 -19.09 -5.24 -13.68
C ALA A 2 -18.09 -6.23 -13.08
N GLU A 3 -16.82 -6.02 -13.36
CA GLU A 3 -15.73 -6.90 -12.95
C GLU A 3 -14.57 -6.04 -12.47
N PHE A 4 -13.89 -6.49 -11.43
CA PHE A 4 -12.66 -5.87 -10.95
C PHE A 4 -11.71 -6.95 -10.44
N TRP A 5 -10.44 -6.57 -10.27
CA TRP A 5 -9.37 -7.48 -9.91
C TRP A 5 -8.72 -7.04 -8.61
N ILE A 6 -8.45 -8.00 -7.74
CA ILE A 6 -7.69 -7.81 -6.50
C ILE A 6 -6.37 -8.53 -6.64
N LYS A 7 -5.27 -7.82 -6.40
CA LYS A 7 -3.92 -8.38 -6.49
C LYS A 7 -3.44 -8.78 -5.10
N ASN A 8 -2.75 -9.90 -5.03
CA ASN A 8 -2.00 -10.27 -3.83
C ASN A 8 -0.78 -9.35 -3.72
N SER A 9 -0.64 -8.62 -2.61
CA SER A 9 0.54 -7.80 -2.33
C SER A 9 1.82 -8.66 -2.23
N LEU A 10 1.68 -9.89 -1.74
CA LEU A 10 2.75 -10.86 -1.52
C LEU A 10 3.04 -11.75 -2.73
N ASN A 11 2.27 -11.63 -3.83
CA ASN A 11 2.52 -12.35 -5.07
C ASN A 11 1.92 -11.60 -6.28
N TYR A 12 2.75 -10.86 -6.99
CA TYR A 12 2.32 -10.05 -8.14
C TYR A 12 1.73 -10.86 -9.31
N ASN A 13 2.05 -12.15 -9.41
CA ASN A 13 1.47 -13.04 -10.41
C ASN A 13 0.07 -13.52 -10.02
N LYS A 14 -0.36 -13.31 -8.78
CA LYS A 14 -1.67 -13.71 -8.29
C LYS A 14 -2.62 -12.53 -8.24
N ALA A 15 -3.58 -12.53 -9.17
CA ALA A 15 -4.72 -11.64 -9.17
C ALA A 15 -6.01 -12.47 -9.16
N VAL A 16 -7.00 -12.02 -8.39
CA VAL A 16 -8.32 -12.65 -8.26
C VAL A 16 -9.35 -11.75 -8.90
N LYS A 17 -10.17 -12.33 -9.77
CA LYS A 17 -11.28 -11.64 -10.42
C LYS A 17 -12.53 -11.71 -9.54
N PHE A 18 -13.11 -10.56 -9.26
CA PHE A 18 -14.41 -10.43 -8.63
C PHE A 18 -15.45 -9.98 -9.67
N ASN A 19 -16.60 -10.64 -9.63
CA ASN A 19 -17.76 -10.27 -10.42
C ASN A 19 -18.77 -9.60 -9.52
N ILE A 20 -19.26 -8.44 -9.93
CA ILE A 20 -20.26 -7.69 -9.18
C ILE A 20 -21.49 -7.42 -10.05
N SER A 21 -22.66 -7.70 -9.48
CA SER A 21 -23.93 -7.48 -10.16
C SER A 21 -24.93 -6.82 -9.21
N LEU A 22 -25.43 -5.65 -9.62
CA LEU A 22 -26.53 -5.00 -8.94
C LEU A 22 -27.83 -5.48 -9.58
N ARG A 23 -28.66 -6.17 -8.82
CA ARG A 23 -29.97 -6.67 -9.25
C ARG A 23 -31.07 -5.89 -8.55
N TYR A 24 -32.01 -5.42 -9.36
CA TYR A 24 -33.22 -4.76 -8.88
C TYR A 24 -34.29 -5.80 -8.59
N PHE A 25 -34.88 -5.77 -7.38
CA PHE A 25 -36.02 -6.59 -7.04
C PHE A 25 -37.20 -5.73 -6.59
N VAL A 26 -38.34 -5.89 -7.28
CA VAL A 26 -39.63 -5.36 -6.80
C VAL A 26 -40.16 -6.31 -5.73
N ILE A 27 -39.55 -6.28 -4.55
CA ILE A 27 -40.18 -6.90 -3.38
C ILE A 27 -41.14 -5.83 -2.86
N LYS A 28 -42.44 -6.02 -3.06
CA LYS A 28 -43.47 -5.19 -2.41
C LYS A 28 -43.33 -5.38 -0.90
N GLY A 29 -42.51 -4.54 -0.26
CA GLY A 29 -42.56 -4.36 1.19
C GLY A 29 -43.94 -3.84 1.60
N SER A 30 -44.26 -3.86 2.89
CA SER A 30 -45.53 -3.35 3.43
C SER A 30 -45.82 -1.88 3.06
N ARG A 31 -44.82 -1.14 2.56
CA ARG A 31 -44.91 0.26 2.10
C ARG A 31 -44.60 0.48 0.61
N GLY A 32 -44.29 -0.57 -0.15
CA GLY A 32 -43.98 -0.45 -1.59
C GLY A 32 -42.54 -0.01 -1.93
N ASP A 33 -41.63 -0.03 -0.97
CA ASP A 33 -40.24 0.43 -1.18
C ASP A 33 -39.46 -0.49 -2.14
N HIS A 34 -38.63 0.12 -2.97
CA HIS A 34 -37.73 -0.57 -3.90
C HIS A 34 -36.54 -1.17 -3.15
N LYS A 35 -36.19 -2.43 -3.43
CA LYS A 35 -35.00 -3.08 -2.86
C LYS A 35 -33.99 -3.41 -3.94
N TRP A 36 -32.76 -2.99 -3.69
CA TRP A 36 -31.59 -3.36 -4.47
C TRP A 36 -30.83 -4.47 -3.76
N VAL A 37 -30.32 -5.41 -4.56
CA VAL A 37 -29.47 -6.50 -4.08
C VAL A 37 -28.17 -6.46 -4.87
N LEU A 38 -27.06 -6.29 -4.17
CA LEU A 38 -25.73 -6.44 -4.75
C LEU A 38 -25.28 -7.87 -4.51
N GLU A 39 -24.90 -8.53 -5.59
CA GLU A 39 -24.32 -9.87 -5.56
C GLU A 39 -22.88 -9.78 -6.03
N MET A 40 -21.97 -10.27 -5.19
CA MET A 40 -20.53 -10.31 -5.44
C MET A 40 -20.04 -11.75 -5.34
N GLY A 41 -19.26 -12.18 -6.33
CA GLY A 41 -18.76 -13.55 -6.40
C GLY A 41 -17.36 -13.62 -7.01
N THR A 42 -16.62 -14.65 -6.64
CA THR A 42 -15.34 -15.03 -7.24
C THR A 42 -15.40 -16.48 -7.67
N THR A 43 -14.58 -16.84 -8.66
CA THR A 43 -14.39 -18.24 -9.07
C THR A 43 -13.17 -18.88 -8.41
N TYR A 44 -12.49 -18.15 -7.52
CA TYR A 44 -11.31 -18.64 -6.82
C TYR A 44 -11.73 -19.42 -5.57
N PRO A 45 -11.06 -20.55 -5.28
CA PRO A 45 -11.38 -21.37 -4.13
C PRO A 45 -10.82 -20.81 -2.82
N ASP A 46 -11.35 -21.32 -1.72
CA ASP A 46 -10.80 -21.13 -0.37
C ASP A 46 -9.49 -21.93 -0.15
N THR A 47 -8.91 -21.81 1.04
CA THR A 47 -7.71 -22.56 1.49
C THR A 47 -7.86 -24.08 1.49
N ASN A 48 -9.08 -24.60 1.42
CA ASN A 48 -9.38 -26.03 1.36
C ASN A 48 -9.73 -26.50 -0.07
N GLY A 49 -9.72 -25.59 -1.05
CA GLY A 49 -10.10 -25.88 -2.43
C GLY A 49 -11.62 -25.83 -2.68
N ASN A 50 -12.43 -25.33 -1.75
CA ASN A 50 -13.88 -25.22 -1.93
C ASN A 50 -14.28 -23.90 -2.61
N ASP A 51 -15.41 -23.91 -3.29
CA ASP A 51 -15.99 -22.70 -3.87
C ASP A 51 -16.42 -21.70 -2.78
N ILE A 52 -16.03 -20.43 -2.95
CA ILE A 52 -16.48 -19.34 -2.06
C ILE A 52 -17.88 -18.90 -2.50
N SER A 53 -18.83 -19.00 -1.57
CA SER A 53 -20.21 -18.59 -1.83
C SER A 53 -20.30 -17.09 -2.14
N ALA A 54 -21.09 -16.74 -3.15
CA ALA A 54 -21.34 -15.34 -3.49
C ALA A 54 -22.01 -14.60 -2.33
N LYS A 55 -21.50 -13.40 -2.01
CA LYS A 55 -22.12 -12.51 -1.03
C LYS A 55 -23.29 -11.76 -1.66
N LYS A 56 -24.43 -11.79 -0.97
CA LYS A 56 -25.64 -11.05 -1.34
C LYS A 56 -25.92 -10.02 -0.25
N ILE A 57 -25.92 -8.76 -0.65
CA ILE A 57 -26.10 -7.63 0.25
C ILE A 57 -27.43 -6.96 -0.11
N HIS A 58 -28.23 -6.69 0.90
CA HIS A 58 -29.57 -6.12 0.77
C HIS A 58 -29.62 -4.69 1.29
N ASN A 59 -30.61 -3.92 0.82
CA ASN A 59 -30.93 -2.57 1.31
C ASN A 59 -29.79 -1.54 1.14
N ILE A 60 -29.15 -1.57 -0.02
CA ILE A 60 -28.00 -0.71 -0.34
C ILE A 60 -28.52 0.61 -0.89
N SER A 61 -27.87 1.71 -0.50
CA SER A 61 -28.13 3.04 -1.03
C SER A 61 -26.95 3.49 -1.90
N ALA A 62 -27.09 4.65 -2.55
CA ALA A 62 -25.96 5.24 -3.28
C ALA A 62 -24.89 5.83 -2.35
N ALA A 63 -25.24 6.13 -1.09
CA ALA A 63 -24.36 6.82 -0.16
C ALA A 63 -23.39 5.88 0.59
N ASP A 64 -23.73 4.60 0.69
CA ASP A 64 -22.99 3.57 1.43
C ASP A 64 -22.40 2.48 0.50
N LEU A 65 -22.52 2.66 -0.82
CA LEU A 65 -22.17 1.63 -1.79
C LEU A 65 -20.70 1.22 -1.72
N ASP A 66 -19.79 2.19 -1.61
CA ASP A 66 -18.35 1.93 -1.62
C ASP A 66 -17.90 1.18 -0.35
N GLU A 67 -18.32 1.66 0.83
CA GLU A 67 -18.03 1.01 2.12
C GLU A 67 -18.57 -0.43 2.17
N VAL A 68 -19.77 -0.65 1.63
CA VAL A 68 -20.40 -1.97 1.56
C VAL A 68 -19.63 -2.90 0.61
N ILE A 69 -19.17 -2.40 -0.53
CA ILE A 69 -18.34 -3.15 -1.47
C ILE A 69 -17.01 -3.53 -0.82
N GLU A 70 -16.32 -2.57 -0.20
CA GLU A 70 -15.02 -2.79 0.44
C GLU A 70 -15.12 -3.84 1.55
N THR A 71 -16.13 -3.73 2.42
CA THR A 71 -16.36 -4.70 3.50
C THR A 71 -16.63 -6.10 2.94
N ALA A 72 -17.47 -6.21 1.93
CA ALA A 72 -17.79 -7.50 1.32
C ALA A 72 -16.59 -8.13 0.60
N VAL A 73 -15.78 -7.30 -0.06
CA VAL A 73 -14.52 -7.70 -0.67
C VAL A 73 -13.56 -8.24 0.39
N ALA A 74 -13.32 -7.49 1.48
CA ALA A 74 -12.41 -7.88 2.54
C ALA A 74 -12.77 -9.26 3.10
N ASP A 75 -14.04 -9.46 3.46
CA ASP A 75 -14.51 -10.74 3.99
C ASP A 75 -14.36 -11.93 3.01
N MET A 76 -14.46 -11.67 1.70
CA MET A 76 -14.24 -12.71 0.68
C MET A 76 -12.74 -12.96 0.47
N CYS A 77 -11.92 -11.90 0.51
CA CYS A 77 -10.47 -12.00 0.47
C CYS A 77 -9.90 -12.82 1.62
N ASP A 78 -10.49 -12.73 2.82
CA ASP A 78 -10.07 -13.53 3.99
C ASP A 78 -10.26 -15.04 3.81
N GLN A 79 -11.16 -15.46 2.90
CA GLN A 79 -11.41 -16.87 2.62
C GLN A 79 -10.53 -17.42 1.51
N ILE A 80 -10.11 -16.57 0.57
CA ILE A 80 -9.33 -16.96 -0.60
C ILE A 80 -8.00 -17.57 -0.18
N ASP A 81 -7.64 -18.70 -0.79
CA ASP A 81 -6.25 -19.15 -0.73
C ASP A 81 -5.39 -18.17 -1.52
N TRP A 82 -4.46 -17.48 -0.86
CA TRP A 82 -3.51 -16.57 -1.51
C TRP A 82 -2.18 -17.24 -1.88
N SER A 83 -2.03 -18.55 -1.60
CA SER A 83 -0.83 -19.32 -1.86
C SER A 83 -0.62 -19.68 -3.35
N PRO A 84 0.63 -19.88 -3.81
CA PRO A 84 1.87 -19.64 -3.08
C PRO A 84 2.12 -18.14 -2.92
N LEU A 85 2.77 -17.78 -1.81
CA LEU A 85 3.39 -16.45 -1.70
C LEU A 85 4.62 -16.42 -2.61
N ALA A 86 4.91 -15.27 -3.23
CA ALA A 86 6.16 -15.11 -3.94
C ALA A 86 7.29 -14.98 -2.91
N ALA A 87 8.40 -15.68 -3.15
CA ALA A 87 9.60 -15.46 -2.35
C ALA A 87 10.11 -14.05 -2.62
N ASP A 88 10.28 -13.28 -1.57
CA ASP A 88 10.94 -11.99 -1.62
C ASP A 88 12.45 -12.25 -1.69
N VAL A 89 13.03 -12.06 -2.87
CA VAL A 89 14.45 -12.36 -3.15
C VAL A 89 15.29 -11.10 -3.33
N ASP A 90 14.63 -9.95 -3.51
CA ASP A 90 15.29 -8.70 -3.87
C ASP A 90 15.11 -7.72 -2.70
N PRO A 91 16.20 -7.28 -2.06
CA PRO A 91 16.08 -6.29 -1.00
C PRO A 91 15.65 -4.93 -1.56
N PRO A 92 15.04 -4.06 -0.73
CA PRO A 92 14.86 -2.65 -1.07
C PRO A 92 16.19 -2.02 -1.49
N TYR A 93 16.14 -1.07 -2.42
CA TYR A 93 17.33 -0.44 -2.96
C TYR A 93 17.19 1.08 -3.04
N VAL A 94 18.34 1.76 -3.09
CA VAL A 94 18.40 3.20 -3.33
C VAL A 94 18.15 3.44 -4.82
N TYR A 95 16.96 3.93 -5.15
CA TYR A 95 16.59 4.26 -6.52
C TYR A 95 17.29 5.52 -7.00
N SER A 96 17.37 6.54 -6.15
CA SER A 96 18.06 7.79 -6.46
C SER A 96 18.62 8.45 -5.21
N ALA A 97 19.72 9.18 -5.37
CA ALA A 97 20.29 10.02 -4.33
C ALA A 97 20.74 11.37 -4.93
N SER A 98 20.62 12.43 -4.16
CA SER A 98 21.08 13.77 -4.51
C SER A 98 21.41 14.55 -3.23
N PRO A 99 22.42 15.42 -3.22
CA PRO A 99 23.45 15.61 -4.25
C PRO A 99 24.41 14.41 -4.32
N THR A 100 25.08 14.26 -5.45
CA THR A 100 26.16 13.28 -5.65
C THR A 100 27.37 13.97 -6.30
N GLY A 101 28.58 13.43 -6.07
CA GLY A 101 29.82 13.97 -6.63
C GLY A 101 30.70 14.73 -5.61
N SER A 102 31.69 15.46 -6.12
CA SER A 102 32.60 16.31 -5.34
C SER A 102 32.12 17.76 -5.28
N ASP A 103 32.69 18.56 -4.36
CA ASP A 103 32.39 19.99 -4.19
C ASP A 103 30.91 20.32 -3.95
N VAL A 104 30.19 19.35 -3.37
CA VAL A 104 28.82 19.53 -2.93
C VAL A 104 28.79 20.56 -1.80
N SER A 105 27.94 21.58 -1.96
CA SER A 105 27.76 22.58 -0.92
C SER A 105 27.26 21.92 0.37
N ILE A 106 27.89 22.25 1.49
CA ILE A 106 27.44 21.85 2.84
C ILE A 106 26.01 22.33 3.16
N TYR A 107 25.46 23.25 2.36
CA TYR A 107 24.10 23.75 2.49
C TYR A 107 23.08 22.97 1.65
N SER A 108 23.50 21.96 0.91
CA SER A 108 22.62 21.17 0.05
C SER A 108 21.75 20.25 0.90
N ASP A 109 20.47 20.16 0.54
CA ASP A 109 19.59 19.12 1.08
C ASP A 109 20.03 17.75 0.56
N VAL A 110 20.08 16.76 1.45
CA VAL A 110 20.30 15.37 1.06
C VAL A 110 18.94 14.71 0.85
N LEU A 111 18.75 14.19 -0.36
CA LEU A 111 17.56 13.51 -0.84
C LEU A 111 17.94 12.09 -1.22
N LEU A 112 17.21 11.12 -0.68
CA LEU A 112 17.38 9.71 -1.00
C LEU A 112 16.02 9.07 -1.24
N THR A 113 15.88 8.31 -2.31
CA THR A 113 14.66 7.57 -2.63
C THR A 113 14.94 6.09 -2.45
N LEU A 114 14.29 5.47 -1.48
CA LEU A 114 14.22 4.03 -1.31
C LEU A 114 13.05 3.49 -2.11
N ARG A 115 13.28 2.39 -2.82
CA ARG A 115 12.25 1.72 -3.60
C ARG A 115 12.38 0.22 -3.45
N ASP A 116 11.24 -0.44 -3.51
CA ASP A 116 11.15 -1.87 -3.63
C ASP A 116 10.14 -2.22 -4.73
N ILE A 117 10.50 -3.18 -5.57
CA ILE A 117 9.63 -3.62 -6.66
C ILE A 117 8.74 -4.72 -6.10
N LEU A 118 7.53 -4.31 -5.69
CA LEU A 118 6.49 -5.20 -5.19
C LEU A 118 6.90 -5.87 -3.86
N PRO A 119 7.22 -5.06 -2.83
CA PRO A 119 7.58 -5.55 -1.52
C PRO A 119 6.46 -6.42 -0.96
N SER A 120 6.84 -7.56 -0.42
CA SER A 120 5.93 -8.53 0.16
C SER A 120 5.07 -7.89 1.29
N ALA A 121 5.73 -7.23 2.25
CA ALA A 121 5.09 -6.58 3.40
C ALA A 121 5.22 -5.05 3.40
N GLY A 122 5.63 -4.45 2.27
CA GLY A 122 6.08 -3.06 2.24
C GLY A 122 7.50 -2.87 2.79
N ILE A 123 8.12 -1.73 2.49
CA ILE A 123 9.41 -1.35 3.08
C ILE A 123 9.16 -0.96 4.55
N ASP A 124 9.71 -1.71 5.49
CA ASP A 124 9.69 -1.38 6.91
C ASP A 124 10.87 -0.47 7.27
N LEU A 125 10.56 0.77 7.66
CA LEU A 125 11.54 1.76 8.12
C LEU A 125 11.66 1.86 9.64
N SER A 126 10.95 1.02 10.42
CA SER A 126 10.90 1.10 11.88
C SER A 126 12.27 0.99 12.56
N ASN A 127 13.20 0.27 11.94
CA ASN A 127 14.57 0.08 12.41
C ASN A 127 15.61 0.82 11.55
N MET A 128 15.16 1.74 10.68
CA MET A 128 16.05 2.52 9.84
C MET A 128 16.95 3.41 10.69
N LYS A 129 18.24 3.46 10.32
CA LYS A 129 19.20 4.41 10.87
C LYS A 129 19.92 5.14 9.76
N ILE A 130 20.04 6.46 9.90
CA ILE A 130 20.74 7.32 8.96
C ILE A 130 21.92 7.95 9.70
N MET A 131 23.12 7.59 9.25
CA MET A 131 24.38 8.03 9.86
C MET A 131 25.09 9.01 8.93
N LEU A 132 25.46 10.17 9.47
CA LEU A 132 26.36 11.12 8.82
C LEU A 132 27.79 10.85 9.30
N ASN A 133 28.66 10.46 8.38
CA ASN A 133 30.09 10.29 8.66
C ASN A 133 30.86 11.53 8.17
N ASN A 134 31.66 12.15 9.05
CA ASN A 134 32.53 13.29 8.70
C ASN A 134 34.03 12.95 8.69
N SER A 135 34.38 11.69 8.46
CA SER A 135 35.73 11.09 8.58
C SER A 135 36.28 10.94 10.00
N MET A 136 35.70 11.60 11.03
CA MET A 136 36.16 11.50 12.42
C MET A 136 35.13 10.88 13.36
N THR A 137 33.85 11.06 13.07
CA THR A 137 32.75 10.64 13.94
C THR A 137 31.52 10.35 13.09
N ASP A 138 30.76 9.34 13.52
CA ASP A 138 29.43 9.02 12.99
C ASP A 138 28.36 9.70 13.85
N PHE A 139 27.51 10.50 13.22
CA PHE A 139 26.37 11.14 13.86
C PHE A 139 25.09 10.45 13.41
N ASP A 140 24.29 9.99 14.37
CA ASP A 140 22.94 9.50 14.07
C ASP A 140 22.01 10.69 13.83
N ILE A 141 21.63 10.88 12.56
CA ILE A 141 20.74 11.97 12.11
C ILE A 141 19.33 11.45 11.81
N THR A 142 18.99 10.23 12.22
CA THR A 142 17.71 9.58 11.88
C THR A 142 16.51 10.44 12.28
N SER A 143 16.56 11.09 13.44
CA SER A 143 15.49 11.96 13.95
C SER A 143 15.33 13.28 13.20
N GLU A 144 16.33 13.66 12.39
CA GLU A 144 16.30 14.89 11.58
C GLU A 144 15.77 14.65 10.16
N VAL A 145 15.59 13.38 9.77
CA VAL A 145 15.18 13.03 8.41
C VAL A 145 13.68 13.04 8.28
N ILE A 146 13.18 13.82 7.32
CA ILE A 146 11.79 13.82 6.90
C ILE A 146 11.60 12.62 5.97
N THR A 147 10.65 11.75 6.32
CA THR A 147 10.29 10.56 5.54
C THR A 147 8.88 10.75 4.99
N GLU A 148 8.75 10.70 3.67
CA GLU A 148 7.47 10.81 2.95
C GLU A 148 7.35 9.67 1.95
N GLY A 149 6.17 9.10 1.77
CA GLY A 149 5.97 8.05 0.78
C GLY A 149 4.92 7.04 1.18
N ASP A 150 5.02 5.87 0.57
CA ASP A 150 4.15 4.73 0.78
C ASP A 150 4.99 3.44 0.93
N PRO A 151 4.38 2.30 1.28
CA PRO A 151 5.11 1.06 1.47
C PRO A 151 5.92 0.55 0.26
N TYR A 152 5.79 1.13 -0.93
CA TYR A 152 6.53 0.77 -2.15
C TYR A 152 7.69 1.72 -2.45
N GLU A 153 7.56 2.99 -2.04
CA GLU A 153 8.55 4.04 -2.30
C GLU A 153 8.58 5.05 -1.14
N TYR A 154 9.76 5.26 -0.56
CA TYR A 154 10.00 6.29 0.45
C TYR A 154 11.03 7.30 -0.01
N LYS A 155 10.72 8.58 0.18
CA LYS A 155 11.59 9.73 -0.04
C LYS A 155 12.07 10.21 1.33
N LEU A 156 13.38 10.16 1.50
CA LEU A 156 14.10 10.62 2.66
C LEU A 156 14.72 11.96 2.34
N LYS A 157 14.41 12.97 3.14
CA LYS A 157 14.99 14.30 3.04
C LYS A 157 15.64 14.69 4.35
N TRP A 158 16.92 15.02 4.30
CA TRP A 158 17.65 15.63 5.40
C TRP A 158 18.14 17.02 4.98
N SER A 159 17.89 18.00 5.85
CA SER A 159 18.34 19.38 5.69
C SER A 159 19.22 19.76 6.88
N PRO A 160 20.52 20.07 6.67
CA PRO A 160 21.44 20.37 7.78
C PRO A 160 20.94 21.52 8.68
N ALA A 161 20.76 21.25 9.97
CA ALA A 161 20.20 22.20 10.93
C ALA A 161 21.16 23.36 11.30
N LEU A 162 22.47 23.15 11.22
CA LEU A 162 23.48 24.08 11.73
C LEU A 162 24.23 24.82 10.60
N ARG A 163 23.79 26.06 10.36
CA ARG A 163 24.52 27.07 9.59
C ARG A 163 25.43 27.89 10.53
N ILE A 164 26.44 27.27 11.14
CA ILE A 164 27.40 28.05 11.95
C ILE A 164 28.28 28.85 10.99
N ARG A 165 27.99 30.14 10.84
CA ARG A 165 28.95 31.10 10.28
C ARG A 165 29.92 31.42 11.41
N SER A 166 31.16 30.93 11.35
CA SER A 166 32.23 31.58 12.10
C SER A 166 32.43 32.96 11.45
N THR A 167 31.85 34.00 12.03
CA THR A 167 32.32 35.35 11.79
C THR A 167 33.71 35.42 12.43
N TYR A 168 34.75 35.38 11.61
CA TYR A 168 36.06 35.86 12.02
C TYR A 168 35.95 37.39 12.06
N ASP A 169 35.95 37.96 13.27
CA ASP A 169 36.32 39.36 13.49
C ASP A 169 37.84 39.51 13.41
#